data_AF-A0A3N5GF90-F1
#
_entry.id   AF-A0A3N5GF90-F1
#
_cell.length_a   1.000
_cell.length_b   1.000
_cell.length_c   1.000
_cell.angle_alpha   90.00
_cell.angle_beta   90.00
_cell.angle_gamma   90.00
#
_symmetry.space_group_name_H-M   'P 1'
#
loop_
_entity.id
_entity.type
_entity.pdbx_description
1 polymer ?
#
loop_
_entity_poly.entity_id
_entity_poly.type
_entity_poly.pdbx_seq_one_letter_code
_entity_poly.pdbx_strand_id
1 'polypeptide(L)'
;MIFKKMLILALLAYAVLSFACVYIVLPEGLEEPVVADGSGGPKAWGAVVTSAGQSEAGDLRVELTIRNDTGDWANMYAVAGKPAILTGGDGKTANCETVFVGTGGHRLAPGFQMRGYTGGTLDTPEQQLLYVECKGAAVSAGAKLSIPYVSFGGILDDYNPEANKTEGTLELNLDEVAANLTYPVATPFEGLILPAGTPITGLSDNIVTLLETKRTDTGFQFTWQNENPTKFPLKTHIGTPPVIGADGIIYGVYETIDMPPVPLTPAKEKVQWTTDVAASKDVQGFYILLSVESKKPRTYVNYALDISDK
;
A
#
# COMPACT_ATOMS: atom_id res chain seq x y z
N MET A 1 26.02 50.24 -25.63
CA MET A 1 25.34 48.95 -25.96
C MET A 1 26.21 47.72 -25.67
N ILE A 2 27.53 47.76 -25.91
CA ILE A 2 28.44 46.61 -25.72
C ILE A 2 28.55 46.16 -24.24
N PHE A 3 28.66 47.11 -23.30
CA PHE A 3 28.76 46.81 -21.86
C PHE A 3 27.52 46.11 -21.27
N LYS A 4 26.30 46.43 -21.74
CA LYS A 4 25.08 45.73 -21.30
C LYS A 4 25.04 44.28 -21.77
N LYS A 5 25.55 43.99 -22.97
CA LYS A 5 25.59 42.61 -23.49
C LYS A 5 26.63 41.76 -22.76
N MET A 6 27.80 42.32 -22.42
CA MET A 6 28.80 41.62 -21.62
C MET A 6 28.34 41.35 -20.18
N LEU A 7 27.60 42.27 -19.57
CA LEU A 7 27.04 42.06 -18.22
C LEU A 7 26.00 40.93 -18.20
N ILE A 8 25.13 40.86 -19.23
CA ILE A 8 24.13 39.80 -19.35
C ILE A 8 24.80 38.43 -19.57
N LEU A 9 25.85 38.36 -20.41
CA LEU A 9 26.62 37.14 -20.62
C LEU A 9 27.37 36.69 -19.36
N ALA A 10 27.92 37.63 -18.58
CA ALA A 10 28.56 37.32 -17.31
C ALA A 10 27.56 36.80 -16.26
N LEU A 11 26.36 37.38 -16.20
CA LEU A 11 25.28 36.93 -15.32
C LEU A 11 24.74 35.55 -15.73
N LEU A 12 24.61 35.28 -17.03
CA LEU A 12 24.19 33.97 -17.53
C LEU A 12 25.24 32.89 -17.22
N ALA A 13 26.52 33.21 -17.42
CA ALA A 13 27.61 32.29 -17.07
C ALA A 13 27.65 32.02 -15.56
N TYR A 14 27.39 33.04 -14.73
CA TYR A 14 27.30 32.89 -13.28
C TYR A 14 26.11 32.01 -12.87
N ALA A 15 24.94 32.19 -13.50
CA ALA A 15 23.75 31.37 -13.23
C ALA A 15 23.92 29.90 -13.65
N VAL A 16 24.67 29.63 -14.73
CA VAL A 16 24.99 28.26 -15.17
C VAL A 16 26.07 27.62 -14.29
N LEU A 17 26.98 28.40 -13.73
CA LEU A 17 28.06 27.92 -12.85
C LEU A 17 27.66 27.81 -11.37
N SER A 18 26.53 28.39 -10.95
CA SER A 18 26.04 28.35 -9.56
C SER A 18 25.21 27.12 -9.20
N PHE A 19 25.16 26.07 -10.03
CA PHE A 19 24.56 24.77 -9.68
C PHE A 19 25.47 23.94 -8.75
N ALA A 20 25.81 24.51 -7.59
CA ALA A 20 26.36 23.79 -6.46
C ALA A 20 25.59 24.21 -5.19
N CYS A 21 24.66 23.33 -4.79
CA CYS A 21 24.06 23.24 -3.46
C CYS A 21 23.47 24.52 -2.86
N VAL A 22 22.26 24.89 -3.26
CA VAL A 22 21.37 25.70 -2.42
C VAL A 22 20.18 24.83 -2.04
N TYR A 23 20.26 24.26 -0.84
CA TYR A 23 19.11 23.71 -0.12
C TYR A 23 18.27 24.93 0.31
N ILE A 24 17.16 25.18 -0.38
CA ILE A 24 16.20 26.20 0.06
C ILE A 24 15.43 25.58 1.23
N VAL A 25 15.73 26.01 2.45
CA VAL A 25 14.87 25.74 3.60
C VAL A 25 13.67 26.67 3.49
N LEU A 26 12.52 26.12 3.09
CA LEU A 26 11.24 26.84 3.17
C LEU A 26 10.85 27.00 4.65
N PRO A 27 10.29 28.14 5.06
CA PRO A 27 9.67 28.28 6.38
C PRO A 27 8.49 27.29 6.51
N GLU A 28 8.28 26.74 7.71
CA GLU A 28 7.13 25.87 8.00
C GLU A 28 5.81 26.54 7.58
N GLY A 29 5.01 25.86 6.76
CA GLY A 29 3.67 26.31 6.33
C GLY A 29 3.56 26.95 4.94
N LEU A 30 4.60 26.90 4.10
CA LEU A 30 4.57 27.33 2.69
C LEU A 30 4.81 26.19 1.69
N GLU A 31 4.71 24.94 2.15
CA GLU A 31 4.81 23.76 1.28
C GLU A 31 3.49 23.62 0.50
N GLU A 32 3.55 23.76 -0.83
CA GLU A 32 2.52 23.15 -1.67
C GLU A 32 2.52 21.64 -1.39
N PRO A 33 1.36 20.95 -1.40
CA PRO A 33 1.33 19.51 -1.16
C PRO A 33 2.26 18.83 -2.15
N VAL A 34 3.38 18.31 -1.63
CA VAL A 34 4.45 17.75 -2.44
C VAL A 34 3.92 16.48 -3.10
N VAL A 35 3.60 16.59 -4.39
CA VAL A 35 3.70 15.44 -5.30
C VAL A 35 5.19 15.17 -5.40
N ALA A 36 5.66 14.11 -4.73
CA ALA A 36 7.06 13.76 -4.69
C ALA A 36 7.54 13.39 -6.10
N ASP A 37 8.17 14.35 -6.78
CA ASP A 37 9.03 14.09 -7.92
C ASP A 37 10.21 13.22 -7.46
N GLY A 38 10.48 12.17 -8.23
CA GLY A 38 11.43 11.12 -7.90
C GLY A 38 12.87 11.62 -7.78
N SER A 39 13.28 12.03 -6.58
CA SER A 39 14.62 11.83 -6.00
C SER A 39 14.74 12.62 -4.69
N GLY A 40 14.48 11.98 -3.54
CA GLY A 40 15.02 12.45 -2.25
C GLY A 40 14.07 12.99 -1.16
N GLY A 41 12.76 12.70 -1.21
CA GLY A 41 11.82 12.88 -0.08
C GLY A 41 11.52 11.56 0.65
N PRO A 42 10.90 11.57 1.86
CA PRO A 42 10.97 10.44 2.80
C PRO A 42 10.36 9.15 2.24
N LYS A 43 11.17 8.09 2.22
CA LYS A 43 10.79 6.70 1.92
C LYS A 43 9.95 6.12 3.08
N ALA A 44 8.79 6.70 3.34
CA ALA A 44 7.97 6.38 4.49
C ALA A 44 6.51 6.16 4.07
N TRP A 45 5.67 5.68 4.98
CA TRP A 45 4.23 5.63 4.75
C TRP A 45 3.63 7.03 4.85
N GLY A 46 2.75 7.34 3.89
CA GLY A 46 1.94 8.56 3.90
C GLY A 46 0.54 8.26 4.45
N ALA A 47 -0.10 9.26 5.06
CA ALA A 47 -1.49 9.18 5.44
C ALA A 47 -2.18 10.54 5.32
N VAL A 48 -3.47 10.53 5.04
CA VAL A 48 -4.31 11.73 4.92
C VAL A 48 -5.64 11.52 5.63
N VAL A 49 -6.19 12.60 6.20
CA VAL A 49 -7.51 12.60 6.82
C VAL A 49 -8.57 12.69 5.73
N THR A 50 -9.57 11.81 5.80
CA THR A 50 -10.71 11.80 4.86
C THR A 50 -12.00 12.27 5.53
N SER A 51 -12.09 12.14 6.84
CA SER A 51 -13.17 12.67 7.65
C SER A 51 -12.71 12.84 9.09
N ALA A 52 -13.14 13.90 9.75
CA ALA A 52 -12.97 14.10 11.19
C ALA A 52 -14.29 14.61 11.76
N GLY A 53 -14.90 13.85 12.67
CA GLY A 53 -16.23 14.15 13.19
C GLY A 53 -16.54 13.38 14.47
N GLN A 54 -17.76 13.53 14.99
CA GLN A 54 -18.21 12.74 16.12
C GLN A 54 -18.74 11.39 15.66
N SER A 55 -18.33 10.33 16.36
CA SER A 55 -18.95 9.01 16.28
C SER A 55 -20.36 9.03 16.88
N GLU A 56 -21.11 7.95 16.69
CA GLU A 56 -22.43 7.78 17.32
C GLU A 56 -22.37 7.83 18.86
N ALA A 57 -21.22 7.46 19.44
CA ALA A 57 -20.97 7.53 20.88
C ALA A 57 -20.60 8.94 21.38
N GLY A 58 -20.46 9.92 20.48
CA GLY A 58 -20.03 11.28 20.79
C GLY A 58 -18.51 11.46 20.90
N ASP A 59 -17.73 10.41 20.61
CA ASP A 59 -16.27 10.44 20.59
C ASP A 59 -15.76 11.03 19.28
N LEU A 60 -14.56 11.61 19.27
CA LEU A 60 -13.94 12.03 18.02
C LEU A 60 -13.52 10.79 17.21
N ARG A 61 -13.99 10.69 15.97
CA ARG A 61 -13.57 9.70 14.97
C ARG A 61 -12.88 10.38 13.82
N VAL A 62 -11.68 9.92 13.49
CA VAL A 62 -10.87 10.39 12.37
C VAL A 62 -10.70 9.22 11.41
N GLU A 63 -11.30 9.32 10.23
CA GLU A 63 -11.16 8.36 9.14
C GLU A 63 -10.01 8.78 8.23
N LEU A 64 -9.21 7.81 7.81
CA LEU A 64 -7.96 8.09 7.11
C LEU A 64 -7.70 7.14 5.95
N THR A 65 -6.79 7.58 5.10
CA THR A 65 -6.24 6.81 3.99
C THR A 65 -4.74 6.73 4.16
N ILE A 66 -4.16 5.55 3.92
CA ILE A 66 -2.71 5.37 3.91
C ILE A 66 -2.23 5.14 2.47
N ARG A 67 -1.01 5.59 2.17
CA ARG A 67 -0.34 5.41 0.89
C ARG A 67 1.06 4.86 1.11
N ASN A 68 1.44 3.90 0.28
CA ASN A 68 2.79 3.35 0.31
C ASN A 68 3.75 4.23 -0.50
N ASP A 69 4.41 5.18 0.17
CA ASP A 69 5.46 6.05 -0.41
C ASP A 69 6.88 5.54 -0.11
N THR A 70 7.02 4.29 0.34
CA THR A 70 8.34 3.72 0.69
C THR A 70 9.24 3.44 -0.52
N GLY A 71 8.66 3.40 -1.71
CA GLY A 71 9.34 3.10 -2.97
C GLY A 71 9.55 1.60 -3.22
N ASP A 72 9.00 0.73 -2.38
CA ASP A 72 9.01 -0.73 -2.55
C ASP A 72 7.68 -1.33 -2.03
N TRP A 73 7.43 -2.61 -2.28
CA TRP A 73 6.30 -3.32 -1.69
C TRP A 73 6.42 -3.37 -0.18
N ALA A 74 5.37 -2.98 0.53
CA ALA A 74 5.42 -2.95 1.98
C ALA A 74 4.07 -3.26 2.61
N ASN A 75 4.08 -3.80 3.82
CA ASN A 75 2.93 -3.78 4.71
C ASN A 75 3.20 -2.84 5.89
N MET A 76 2.14 -2.41 6.57
CA MET A 76 2.25 -1.61 7.78
C MET A 76 1.09 -1.89 8.73
N TYR A 77 1.33 -1.62 10.02
CA TYR A 77 0.30 -1.57 11.04
C TYR A 77 0.68 -0.57 12.14
N ALA A 78 -0.32 0.05 12.76
CA ALA A 78 -0.11 0.85 13.97
C ALA A 78 0.50 -0.01 15.08
N VAL A 79 1.40 0.56 15.87
CA VAL A 79 2.10 -0.20 16.92
C VAL A 79 1.10 -0.76 17.93
N ALA A 80 1.04 -2.10 18.04
CA ALA A 80 0.12 -2.77 18.96
C ALA A 80 0.29 -2.28 20.41
N GLY A 81 -0.83 -1.95 21.05
CA GLY A 81 -0.86 -1.48 22.44
C GLY A 81 -0.31 -0.06 22.66
N LYS A 82 -0.02 0.69 21.59
CA LYS A 82 0.29 2.13 21.70
C LYS A 82 -0.88 2.96 21.15
N PRO A 83 -1.42 3.91 21.92
CA PRO A 83 -2.47 4.79 21.43
C PRO A 83 -1.92 5.76 20.38
N ALA A 84 -2.81 6.27 19.54
CA ALA A 84 -2.53 7.49 18.79
C ALA A 84 -2.62 8.69 19.73
N ILE A 85 -1.91 9.77 19.43
CA ILE A 85 -1.86 10.98 20.24
C ILE A 85 -2.56 12.10 19.49
N LEU A 86 -3.71 12.54 20.02
CA LEU A 86 -4.38 13.76 19.56
C LEU A 86 -3.78 14.95 20.29
N THR A 87 -3.29 15.94 19.55
CA THR A 87 -2.88 17.25 20.08
C THR A 87 -3.90 18.28 19.61
N GLY A 88 -4.66 18.88 20.53
CA GLY A 88 -5.61 19.93 20.20
C GLY A 88 -4.93 21.24 19.81
N GLY A 89 -5.68 22.18 19.22
CA GLY A 89 -5.15 23.51 18.86
C GLY A 89 -4.66 24.33 20.05
N ASP A 90 -5.06 23.96 21.28
CA ASP A 90 -4.57 24.55 22.53
C ASP A 90 -3.27 23.90 23.06
N GLY A 91 -2.72 22.93 22.32
CA GLY A 91 -1.51 22.19 22.67
C GLY A 91 -1.73 21.06 23.69
N LYS A 92 -2.95 20.82 24.16
CA LYS A 92 -3.22 19.70 25.06
C LYS A 92 -3.28 18.39 24.29
N THR A 93 -2.75 17.34 24.91
CA THR A 93 -2.71 16.01 24.32
C THR A 93 -3.74 15.07 24.95
N ALA A 94 -4.33 14.19 24.14
CA ALA A 94 -5.18 13.09 24.57
C ALA A 94 -4.77 11.79 23.88
N ASN A 95 -4.87 10.66 24.59
CA ASN A 95 -4.63 9.34 24.02
C ASN A 95 -5.90 8.82 23.34
N CYS A 96 -5.74 8.31 22.13
CA CYS A 96 -6.77 7.65 21.34
C CYS A 96 -6.45 6.17 21.27
N GLU A 97 -7.10 5.39 22.14
CA GLU A 97 -6.81 3.96 22.32
C GLU A 97 -7.33 3.09 21.17
N THR A 98 -8.36 3.55 20.46
CA THR A 98 -8.94 2.83 19.34
C THR A 98 -8.21 3.24 18.06
N VAL A 99 -7.29 2.39 17.58
CA VAL A 99 -6.49 2.64 16.37
C VAL A 99 -6.63 1.45 15.43
N PHE A 100 -7.37 1.63 14.35
CA PHE A 100 -7.48 0.67 13.25
C PHE A 100 -6.76 1.23 12.04
N VAL A 101 -5.44 1.11 12.00
CA VAL A 101 -4.62 1.61 10.89
C VAL A 101 -3.60 0.55 10.48
N GLY A 102 -3.65 0.14 9.22
CA GLY A 102 -2.74 -0.85 8.65
C GLY A 102 -3.28 -1.45 7.35
N THR A 103 -2.52 -2.37 6.78
CA THR A 103 -2.85 -3.02 5.50
C THR A 103 -3.60 -4.34 5.67
N GLY A 104 -3.96 -4.72 6.90
CA GLY A 104 -4.53 -6.04 7.20
C GLY A 104 -3.52 -7.19 7.06
N GLY A 105 -2.23 -6.90 7.01
CA GLY A 105 -1.15 -7.87 6.77
C GLY A 105 -0.68 -7.91 5.31
N HIS A 106 -1.54 -7.50 4.38
CA HIS A 106 -1.25 -7.48 2.94
C HIS A 106 -0.11 -6.53 2.59
N ARG A 107 0.70 -6.87 1.59
CA ARG A 107 1.69 -5.95 1.03
C ARG A 107 1.05 -5.08 -0.04
N LEU A 108 1.15 -3.78 0.14
CA LEU A 108 0.67 -2.77 -0.78
C LEU A 108 1.79 -2.38 -1.75
N ALA A 109 1.46 -2.20 -3.02
CA ALA A 109 2.43 -1.78 -4.03
C ALA A 109 2.86 -0.32 -3.80
N PRO A 110 4.07 0.09 -4.20
CA PRO A 110 4.48 1.50 -4.10
C PRO A 110 3.56 2.40 -4.93
N GLY A 111 3.20 3.57 -4.38
CA GLY A 111 2.27 4.51 -5.00
C GLY A 111 0.78 4.14 -4.88
N PHE A 112 0.46 2.94 -4.37
CA PHE A 112 -0.90 2.57 -4.06
C PHE A 112 -1.35 3.16 -2.72
N GLN A 113 -2.64 3.48 -2.64
CA GLN A 113 -3.32 3.97 -1.45
C GLN A 113 -4.56 3.14 -1.13
N MET A 114 -4.92 3.09 0.15
CA MET A 114 -6.05 2.30 0.66
C MET A 114 -6.70 2.98 1.87
N ARG A 115 -7.99 2.71 2.04
CA ARG A 115 -8.82 3.20 3.18
C ARG A 115 -9.46 2.08 3.98
N GLY A 116 -9.19 0.81 3.64
CA GLY A 116 -9.69 -0.33 4.40
C GLY A 116 -9.26 -1.66 3.81
N TYR A 117 -9.57 -2.73 4.53
CA TYR A 117 -9.28 -4.10 4.13
C TYR A 117 -10.32 -5.06 4.70
N THR A 118 -10.41 -6.26 4.14
CA THR A 118 -11.14 -7.38 4.74
C THR A 118 -10.34 -7.98 5.88
N GLY A 119 -10.80 -7.78 7.11
CA GLY A 119 -10.31 -8.42 8.32
C GLY A 119 -11.22 -9.58 8.77
N GLY A 120 -11.14 -9.92 10.06
CA GLY A 120 -11.94 -11.02 10.64
C GLY A 120 -11.31 -12.39 10.37
N THR A 121 -12.16 -13.40 10.19
CA THR A 121 -11.74 -14.78 9.85
C THR A 121 -12.22 -15.14 8.45
N LEU A 122 -11.71 -16.23 7.88
CA LEU A 122 -12.16 -16.71 6.57
C LEU A 122 -13.65 -17.05 6.54
N ASP A 123 -14.17 -17.59 7.65
CA ASP A 123 -15.58 -17.96 7.79
C ASP A 123 -16.47 -16.74 8.07
N THR A 124 -15.91 -15.69 8.67
CA THR A 124 -16.60 -14.45 9.04
C THR A 124 -15.79 -13.22 8.62
N PRO A 125 -15.65 -12.96 7.31
CA PRO A 125 -14.89 -11.82 6.81
C PRO A 125 -15.66 -10.53 7.08
N GLU A 126 -14.95 -9.50 7.54
CA GLU A 126 -15.53 -8.20 7.87
C GLU A 126 -14.73 -7.07 7.24
N GLN A 127 -15.41 -6.01 6.81
CA GLN A 127 -14.74 -4.83 6.27
C GLN A 127 -14.25 -3.94 7.40
N GLN A 128 -12.94 -3.73 7.47
CA GLN A 128 -12.28 -2.84 8.42
C GLN A 128 -11.80 -1.59 7.69
N LEU A 129 -12.49 -0.47 7.91
CA LEU A 129 -12.02 0.85 7.47
C LEU A 129 -10.88 1.33 8.37
N LEU A 130 -10.06 2.23 7.83
CA LEU A 130 -8.96 2.82 8.60
C LEU A 130 -9.44 4.05 9.37
N TYR A 131 -9.34 4.00 10.69
CA TYR A 131 -9.75 5.11 11.55
C TYR A 131 -9.07 5.09 12.93
N VAL A 132 -9.14 6.24 13.58
CA VAL A 132 -8.79 6.43 14.99
C VAL A 132 -9.98 7.03 15.73
N GLU A 133 -10.25 6.53 16.93
CA GLU A 133 -11.24 7.12 17.85
C GLU A 133 -10.61 7.59 19.15
N CYS A 134 -10.91 8.85 19.50
CA CYS A 134 -10.42 9.53 20.69
C CYS A 134 -11.60 9.79 21.63
N LYS A 135 -11.66 9.00 22.71
CA LYS A 135 -12.78 9.02 23.65
C LYS A 135 -12.95 10.38 24.34
N GLY A 136 -14.16 10.92 24.32
CA GLY A 136 -14.51 12.20 24.95
C GLY A 136 -13.84 13.44 24.35
N ALA A 137 -13.13 13.29 23.23
CA ALA A 137 -12.56 14.39 22.49
C ALA A 137 -13.54 14.93 21.44
N ALA A 138 -13.33 16.18 21.02
CA ALA A 138 -14.03 16.79 19.90
C ALA A 138 -13.01 17.35 18.90
N VAL A 139 -13.43 17.50 17.64
CA VAL A 139 -12.61 18.20 16.64
C VAL A 139 -12.38 19.64 17.12
N SER A 140 -11.13 20.08 17.13
CA SER A 140 -10.76 21.46 17.38
C SER A 140 -9.87 21.96 16.25
N ALA A 141 -10.01 23.23 15.86
CA ALA A 141 -9.19 23.82 14.81
C ALA A 141 -7.70 23.76 15.20
N GLY A 142 -6.84 23.44 14.24
CA GLY A 142 -5.40 23.25 14.44
C GLY A 142 -5.02 21.93 15.11
N ALA A 143 -5.96 21.00 15.29
CA ALA A 143 -5.67 19.71 15.92
C ALA A 143 -4.82 18.81 15.00
N LYS A 144 -3.91 18.07 15.63
CA LYS A 144 -3.04 17.09 14.97
C LYS A 144 -3.22 15.72 15.58
N LEU A 145 -3.06 14.68 14.77
CA LEU A 145 -3.09 13.29 15.20
C LEU A 145 -1.77 12.60 14.82
N SER A 146 -1.12 11.99 15.81
CA SER A 146 0.14 11.27 15.65
C SER A 146 -0.08 9.79 15.89
N ILE A 147 0.28 8.93 14.93
CA ILE A 147 0.05 7.48 14.97
C ILE A 147 1.39 6.75 14.78
N PRO A 148 1.96 6.13 15.84
CA PRO A 148 3.16 5.32 15.68
C PRO A 148 2.84 4.05 14.89
N TYR A 149 3.71 3.68 13.95
CA TYR A 149 3.56 2.49 13.13
C TYR A 149 4.84 1.66 13.01
N VAL A 150 4.66 0.39 12.66
CA VAL A 150 5.70 -0.52 12.16
C VAL A 150 5.40 -0.86 10.71
N SER A 151 6.43 -0.96 9.88
CA SER A 151 6.30 -1.41 8.50
C SER A 151 7.42 -2.36 8.08
N PHE A 152 7.14 -3.21 7.09
CA PHE A 152 8.10 -4.18 6.56
C PHE A 152 8.16 -4.06 5.04
N GLY A 153 9.32 -3.65 4.54
CA GLY A 153 9.55 -3.40 3.11
C GLY A 153 10.10 -4.61 2.33
N GLY A 154 10.03 -4.49 1.00
CA GLY A 154 10.71 -5.31 0.01
C GLY A 154 10.13 -6.70 -0.20
N ILE A 155 10.97 -7.71 -0.02
CA ILE A 155 10.63 -9.13 -0.17
C ILE A 155 10.08 -9.66 1.15
N LEU A 156 9.10 -10.55 1.08
CA LEU A 156 8.63 -11.29 2.24
C LEU A 156 9.50 -12.53 2.41
N ASP A 157 10.13 -12.72 3.58
CA ASP A 157 10.96 -13.88 3.91
C ASP A 157 10.50 -14.44 5.25
N ASP A 158 9.76 -15.55 5.23
CA ASP A 158 9.19 -16.12 6.47
C ASP A 158 10.27 -16.69 7.40
N TYR A 159 11.48 -16.94 6.89
CA TYR A 159 12.60 -17.34 7.73
C TYR A 159 13.23 -16.16 8.48
N ASN A 160 13.00 -14.94 8.01
CA ASN A 160 13.47 -13.72 8.67
C ASN A 160 12.44 -12.59 8.53
N PRO A 161 11.26 -12.73 9.16
CA PRO A 161 10.13 -11.83 8.96
C PRO A 161 10.43 -10.38 9.41
N GLU A 162 11.39 -10.21 10.32
CA GLU A 162 11.78 -8.91 10.89
C GLU A 162 12.93 -8.23 10.12
N ALA A 163 13.50 -8.85 9.09
CA ALA A 163 14.71 -8.37 8.41
C ALA A 163 14.62 -6.93 7.91
N ASN A 164 13.43 -6.53 7.45
CA ASN A 164 13.15 -5.24 6.82
C ASN A 164 12.19 -4.38 7.66
N LYS A 165 12.16 -4.62 8.98
CA LYS A 165 11.34 -3.84 9.89
C LYS A 165 11.84 -2.41 9.98
N THR A 166 10.91 -1.47 9.88
CA THR A 166 11.13 -0.05 10.14
C THR A 166 10.01 0.49 11.02
N GLU A 167 10.31 1.52 11.78
CA GLU A 167 9.34 2.21 12.64
C GLU A 167 9.22 3.66 12.18
N GLY A 168 8.04 4.23 12.35
CA GLY A 168 7.78 5.62 12.01
C GLY A 168 6.54 6.14 12.69
N THR A 169 6.17 7.37 12.35
CA THR A 169 4.99 8.04 12.87
C THR A 169 4.24 8.69 11.71
N LEU A 170 2.94 8.43 11.62
CA LEU A 170 2.05 9.18 10.74
C LEU A 170 1.64 10.44 11.49
N GLU A 171 1.90 11.60 10.89
CA GLU A 171 1.49 12.90 11.42
C GLU A 171 0.38 13.47 10.53
N LEU A 172 -0.78 13.72 11.12
CA LEU A 172 -2.00 14.11 10.40
C LEU A 172 -2.49 15.46 10.92
N ASN A 173 -2.80 16.38 10.02
CA ASN A 173 -3.52 17.62 10.34
C ASN A 173 -5.03 17.40 10.17
N LEU A 174 -5.82 17.60 11.22
CA LEU A 174 -7.27 17.35 11.17
C LEU A 174 -8.03 18.46 10.42
N ASP A 175 -7.40 19.61 10.17
CA ASP A 175 -7.97 20.66 9.32
C ASP A 175 -7.82 20.34 7.81
N GLU A 176 -6.92 19.43 7.45
CA GLU A 176 -6.60 19.06 6.07
C GLU A 176 -7.35 17.81 5.65
N VAL A 177 -8.66 17.98 5.40
CA VAL A 177 -9.53 16.89 4.96
C VAL A 177 -9.48 16.73 3.44
N ALA A 178 -9.02 15.58 2.95
CA ALA A 178 -8.94 15.24 1.54
C ALA A 178 -10.25 14.58 1.04
N ALA A 179 -10.93 15.23 0.10
CA ALA A 179 -12.26 14.79 -0.39
C ALA A 179 -12.26 14.14 -1.80
N ASN A 180 -11.13 14.12 -2.52
CA ASN A 180 -11.06 13.67 -3.92
C ASN A 180 -9.86 12.74 -4.18
N LEU A 181 -9.74 11.73 -3.33
CA LEU A 181 -8.67 10.74 -3.42
C LEU A 181 -8.92 9.73 -4.54
N THR A 182 -7.86 9.38 -5.29
CA THR A 182 -7.92 8.39 -6.37
C THR A 182 -7.39 7.04 -5.90
N TYR A 183 -8.18 5.99 -6.05
CA TYR A 183 -7.81 4.64 -5.65
C TYR A 183 -7.79 3.67 -6.83
N PRO A 184 -7.03 2.56 -6.71
CA PRO A 184 -6.02 2.33 -5.68
C PRO A 184 -4.69 3.01 -6.00
N VAL A 185 -4.49 3.50 -7.23
CA VAL A 185 -3.24 4.10 -7.69
C VAL A 185 -3.29 5.62 -7.49
N ALA A 186 -2.56 6.12 -6.49
CA ALA A 186 -2.42 7.56 -6.25
C ALA A 186 -1.33 8.17 -7.12
N THR A 187 -0.19 7.47 -7.16
CA THR A 187 1.01 7.87 -7.89
C THR A 187 1.41 6.70 -8.78
N PRO A 188 1.34 6.83 -10.12
CA PRO A 188 1.70 5.75 -11.02
C PRO A 188 3.21 5.47 -10.93
N PHE A 189 3.57 4.19 -11.00
CA PHE A 189 4.96 3.74 -11.06
C PHE A 189 5.15 2.89 -12.32
N GLU A 190 6.04 3.33 -13.21
CA GLU A 190 6.21 2.67 -14.50
C GLU A 190 6.64 1.21 -14.33
N GLY A 191 5.98 0.29 -15.04
CA GLY A 191 6.27 -1.14 -15.00
C GLY A 191 5.86 -1.87 -13.72
N LEU A 192 5.26 -1.19 -12.74
CA LEU A 192 4.80 -1.81 -11.49
C LEU A 192 3.58 -2.70 -11.69
N ILE A 193 2.63 -2.23 -12.50
CA ILE A 193 1.37 -2.91 -12.78
C ILE A 193 1.54 -3.72 -14.06
N LEU A 194 1.30 -5.03 -13.96
CA LEU A 194 1.45 -5.98 -15.04
C LEU A 194 0.08 -6.38 -15.62
N PRO A 195 -0.03 -6.66 -16.92
CA PRO A 195 -1.23 -7.25 -17.50
C PRO A 195 -1.61 -8.60 -16.85
N ALA A 196 -2.91 -8.91 -16.76
CA ALA A 196 -3.47 -10.14 -16.17
C ALA A 196 -2.96 -11.47 -16.77
N GLY A 197 -2.22 -11.48 -17.89
CA GLY A 197 -1.66 -12.70 -18.49
C GLY A 197 -0.13 -12.79 -18.42
N THR A 198 0.51 -11.88 -17.69
CA THR A 198 1.97 -11.81 -17.62
C THR A 198 2.54 -13.08 -16.97
N PRO A 199 3.48 -13.79 -17.63
CA PRO A 199 4.17 -14.92 -17.01
C PRO A 199 5.07 -14.43 -15.86
N ILE A 200 4.92 -15.04 -14.69
CA ILE A 200 5.69 -14.71 -13.49
C ILE A 200 6.59 -15.88 -13.12
N THR A 201 7.89 -15.62 -13.05
CA THR A 201 8.87 -16.61 -12.61
C THR A 201 8.88 -16.73 -11.09
N GLY A 202 8.56 -17.93 -10.60
CA GLY A 202 8.66 -18.33 -9.20
C GLY A 202 9.90 -19.16 -8.91
N LEU A 203 9.88 -19.86 -7.76
CA LEU A 203 10.96 -20.71 -7.28
C LEU A 203 11.26 -21.84 -8.26
N SER A 204 12.54 -22.17 -8.44
CA SER A 204 13.02 -23.20 -9.38
C SER A 204 12.58 -22.95 -10.84
N ASP A 205 12.47 -21.69 -11.22
CA ASP A 205 12.04 -21.22 -12.55
C ASP A 205 10.64 -21.68 -12.96
N ASN A 206 9.78 -22.06 -12.01
CA ASN A 206 8.37 -22.32 -12.29
C ASN A 206 7.72 -21.04 -12.84
N ILE A 207 6.83 -21.19 -13.82
CA ILE A 207 6.14 -20.05 -14.42
C ILE A 207 4.68 -20.10 -14.01
N VAL A 208 4.26 -19.13 -13.21
CA VAL A 208 2.86 -18.93 -12.84
C VAL A 208 2.24 -17.94 -13.81
N THR A 209 1.03 -18.23 -14.28
CA THR A 209 0.28 -17.35 -15.18
C THR A 209 -1.19 -17.36 -14.81
N LEU A 210 -1.79 -16.19 -14.70
CA LEU A 210 -3.24 -16.05 -14.62
C LEU A 210 -3.82 -16.22 -16.03
N LEU A 211 -4.64 -17.24 -16.21
CA LEU A 211 -5.25 -17.58 -17.50
C LEU A 211 -6.61 -16.91 -17.69
N GLU A 212 -7.38 -16.83 -16.61
CA GLU A 212 -8.75 -16.32 -16.66
C GLU A 212 -9.12 -15.61 -15.36
N THR A 213 -9.84 -14.50 -15.50
CA THR A 213 -10.50 -13.81 -14.40
C THR A 213 -11.99 -13.78 -14.67
N LYS A 214 -12.76 -14.40 -13.77
CA LYS A 214 -14.22 -14.45 -13.84
C LYS A 214 -14.82 -13.68 -12.68
N ARG A 215 -15.51 -12.58 -12.98
CA ARG A 215 -16.36 -11.86 -12.04
C ARG A 215 -17.58 -12.72 -11.70
N THR A 216 -17.90 -12.84 -10.41
CA THR A 216 -19.08 -13.55 -9.89
C THR A 216 -19.96 -12.60 -9.09
N ASP A 217 -21.15 -13.05 -8.67
CA ASP A 217 -22.05 -12.25 -7.83
C ASP A 217 -21.47 -11.92 -6.44
N THR A 218 -20.47 -12.70 -5.99
CA THR A 218 -19.86 -12.60 -4.65
C THR A 218 -18.39 -12.17 -4.70
N GLY A 219 -17.80 -11.96 -5.88
CA GLY A 219 -16.40 -11.54 -6.01
C GLY A 219 -15.76 -12.01 -7.32
N PHE A 220 -14.63 -12.71 -7.22
CA PHE A 220 -13.87 -13.21 -8.36
C PHE A 220 -13.46 -14.67 -8.18
N GLN A 221 -13.38 -15.35 -9.32
CA GLN A 221 -12.68 -16.61 -9.49
C GLN A 221 -11.52 -16.41 -10.46
N PHE A 222 -10.34 -16.86 -10.09
CA PHE A 222 -9.13 -16.79 -10.90
C PHE A 222 -8.68 -18.18 -11.29
N THR A 223 -8.43 -18.40 -12.58
CA THR A 223 -7.82 -19.64 -13.09
C THR A 223 -6.33 -19.42 -13.30
N TRP A 224 -5.51 -20.14 -12.55
CA TRP A 224 -4.06 -20.08 -12.61
C TRP A 224 -3.50 -21.29 -13.34
N GLN A 225 -2.30 -21.12 -13.92
CA GLN A 225 -1.49 -22.20 -14.45
C GLN A 225 -0.08 -22.09 -13.86
N ASN A 226 0.48 -23.25 -13.53
CA ASN A 226 1.90 -23.39 -13.24
C ASN A 226 2.54 -24.27 -14.30
N GLU A 227 3.67 -23.82 -14.85
CA GLU A 227 4.53 -24.60 -15.74
C GLU A 227 5.82 -24.93 -15.00
N ASN A 228 6.13 -26.23 -14.86
CA ASN A 228 7.31 -26.70 -14.16
C ASN A 228 8.40 -27.14 -15.14
N PRO A 229 9.45 -26.33 -15.36
CA PRO A 229 10.52 -26.68 -16.29
C PRO A 229 11.53 -27.68 -15.70
N THR A 230 11.37 -28.13 -14.46
CA THR A 230 12.37 -28.97 -13.80
C THR A 230 12.18 -30.46 -14.11
N LYS A 231 13.06 -31.31 -13.56
CA LYS A 231 12.98 -32.78 -13.66
C LYS A 231 12.23 -33.41 -12.49
N PHE A 232 11.75 -32.61 -11.54
CA PHE A 232 11.08 -33.07 -10.33
C PHE A 232 9.70 -32.43 -10.22
N PRO A 233 8.71 -33.11 -9.64
CA PRO A 233 7.44 -32.49 -9.37
C PRO A 233 7.60 -31.41 -8.30
N LEU A 234 6.95 -30.26 -8.48
CA LEU A 234 7.10 -29.09 -7.61
C LEU A 234 5.75 -28.43 -7.32
N LYS A 235 5.70 -27.70 -6.21
CA LYS A 235 4.62 -26.79 -5.84
C LYS A 235 5.15 -25.37 -5.91
N THR A 236 4.31 -24.44 -6.36
CA THR A 236 4.62 -23.00 -6.35
C THR A 236 3.52 -22.29 -5.58
N HIS A 237 3.86 -21.74 -4.42
CA HIS A 237 2.89 -21.10 -3.54
C HIS A 237 2.62 -19.66 -3.99
N ILE A 238 1.34 -19.33 -4.14
CA ILE A 238 0.84 -17.97 -4.42
C ILE A 238 -0.26 -17.51 -3.45
N GLY A 239 -0.62 -18.35 -2.47
CA GLY A 239 -1.72 -18.09 -1.55
C GLY A 239 -3.08 -18.00 -2.25
N THR A 240 -4.01 -17.28 -1.62
CA THR A 240 -5.28 -16.84 -2.20
C THR A 240 -5.15 -15.33 -2.46
N PRO A 241 -4.80 -14.90 -3.68
CA PRO A 241 -4.44 -13.50 -3.91
C PRO A 241 -5.61 -12.54 -3.64
N PRO A 242 -5.45 -11.53 -2.77
CA PRO A 242 -6.47 -10.51 -2.56
C PRO A 242 -6.54 -9.56 -3.77
N VAL A 243 -7.61 -8.77 -3.84
CA VAL A 243 -7.77 -7.70 -4.82
C VAL A 243 -7.98 -6.36 -4.13
N ILE A 244 -7.46 -5.28 -4.70
CA ILE A 244 -7.76 -3.92 -4.25
C ILE A 244 -8.64 -3.21 -5.29
N GLY A 245 -9.77 -2.67 -4.86
CA GLY A 245 -10.75 -2.01 -5.73
C GLY A 245 -10.54 -0.51 -5.90
N ALA A 246 -11.28 0.09 -6.83
CA ALA A 246 -11.32 1.55 -7.02
C ALA A 246 -11.99 2.31 -5.85
N ASP A 247 -12.53 1.58 -4.87
CA ASP A 247 -12.98 2.11 -3.59
C ASP A 247 -11.86 2.14 -2.53
N GLY A 248 -10.64 1.71 -2.86
CA GLY A 248 -9.50 1.72 -1.94
C GLY A 248 -9.56 0.66 -0.84
N ILE A 249 -10.38 -0.39 -1.01
CA ILE A 249 -10.48 -1.49 -0.06
C ILE A 249 -9.74 -2.71 -0.61
N ILE A 250 -8.92 -3.35 0.23
CA ILE A 250 -8.34 -4.66 -0.07
C ILE A 250 -9.36 -5.74 0.31
N TYR A 251 -9.84 -6.47 -0.68
CA TYR A 251 -10.75 -7.59 -0.56
C TYR A 251 -9.99 -8.91 -0.49
N GLY A 252 -10.33 -9.72 0.52
CA GLY A 252 -9.65 -10.98 0.83
C GLY A 252 -9.00 -10.93 2.21
N VAL A 253 -9.33 -11.89 3.07
CA VAL A 253 -8.69 -12.03 4.39
C VAL A 253 -7.24 -12.42 4.19
N TYR A 254 -6.33 -11.79 4.93
CA TYR A 254 -4.92 -12.16 4.88
C TYR A 254 -4.69 -13.56 5.48
N GLU A 255 -3.97 -14.39 4.72
CA GLU A 255 -3.52 -15.71 5.11
C GLU A 255 -2.03 -15.85 4.80
N THR A 256 -1.30 -16.70 5.54
CA THR A 256 0.06 -17.05 5.15
C THR A 256 0.06 -17.74 3.79
N ILE A 257 0.94 -17.30 2.89
CA ILE A 257 0.89 -17.64 1.45
C ILE A 257 1.09 -19.13 1.18
N ASP A 258 1.78 -19.88 2.05
CA ASP A 258 1.98 -21.32 1.92
C ASP A 258 0.83 -22.18 2.48
N MET A 259 -0.20 -21.56 3.05
CA MET A 259 -1.34 -22.27 3.66
C MET A 259 -2.37 -22.75 2.62
N PRO A 260 -2.77 -21.94 1.61
CA PRO A 260 -3.73 -22.39 0.60
C PRO A 260 -3.21 -23.58 -0.23
N PRO A 261 -4.08 -24.56 -0.54
CA PRO A 261 -3.68 -25.75 -1.26
C PRO A 261 -3.34 -25.43 -2.73
N VAL A 262 -2.07 -25.60 -3.09
CA VAL A 262 -1.61 -25.56 -4.49
C VAL A 262 -1.34 -26.96 -5.01
N PRO A 263 -1.73 -27.26 -6.28
CA PRO A 263 -1.52 -28.57 -6.85
C PRO A 263 -0.02 -28.86 -7.09
N LEU A 264 0.34 -30.13 -7.01
CA LEU A 264 1.67 -30.58 -7.43
C LEU A 264 1.75 -30.55 -8.96
N THR A 265 2.69 -29.80 -9.51
CA THR A 265 2.94 -29.75 -10.96
C THR A 265 3.99 -30.78 -11.34
N PRO A 266 3.67 -31.81 -12.16
CA PRO A 266 4.64 -32.81 -12.57
C PRO A 266 5.81 -32.21 -13.34
N ALA A 267 6.92 -32.95 -13.37
CA ALA A 267 8.12 -32.52 -14.08
C ALA A 267 7.84 -32.31 -15.57
N LYS A 268 8.25 -31.16 -16.12
CA LYS A 268 8.05 -30.79 -17.54
C LYS A 268 6.59 -30.70 -17.97
N GLU A 269 5.66 -30.55 -17.03
CA GLU A 269 4.23 -30.45 -17.30
C GLU A 269 3.64 -29.12 -16.78
N LYS A 270 2.36 -28.94 -17.08
CA LYS A 270 1.55 -27.80 -16.67
C LYS A 270 0.36 -28.29 -15.87
N VAL A 271 0.00 -27.55 -14.83
CA VAL A 271 -1.23 -27.80 -14.06
C VAL A 271 -1.99 -26.50 -13.88
N GLN A 272 -3.32 -26.59 -13.90
CA GLN A 272 -4.21 -25.46 -13.63
C GLN A 272 -4.97 -25.68 -12.33
N TRP A 273 -5.32 -24.59 -11.66
CA TRP A 273 -6.20 -24.58 -10.49
C TRP A 273 -6.92 -23.24 -10.38
N THR A 274 -7.89 -23.17 -9.47
CA THR A 274 -8.65 -21.94 -9.22
C THR A 274 -8.46 -21.43 -7.80
N THR A 275 -8.56 -20.12 -7.64
CA THR A 275 -8.71 -19.45 -6.35
C THR A 275 -9.90 -18.50 -6.39
N ASP A 276 -10.57 -18.31 -5.27
CA ASP A 276 -11.73 -17.42 -5.18
C ASP A 276 -11.46 -16.31 -4.15
N VAL A 277 -11.92 -15.09 -4.44
CA VAL A 277 -11.86 -13.96 -3.50
C VAL A 277 -13.20 -13.26 -3.46
N ALA A 278 -13.73 -13.07 -2.25
CA ALA A 278 -14.97 -12.33 -2.06
C ALA A 278 -14.71 -10.82 -2.22
N ALA A 279 -15.50 -10.15 -3.06
CA ALA A 279 -15.38 -8.72 -3.28
C ALA A 279 -16.75 -8.09 -3.52
N SER A 280 -16.89 -6.80 -3.19
CA SER A 280 -18.16 -6.09 -3.43
C SER A 280 -18.49 -6.06 -4.91
N LYS A 281 -19.71 -6.48 -5.27
CA LYS A 281 -20.23 -6.47 -6.64
C LYS A 281 -20.33 -5.05 -7.22
N ASP A 282 -20.49 -4.06 -6.36
CA ASP A 282 -20.74 -2.65 -6.72
C ASP A 282 -19.44 -1.85 -6.95
N VAL A 283 -18.29 -2.48 -6.73
CA VAL A 283 -16.96 -1.89 -6.94
C VAL A 283 -16.39 -2.38 -8.27
N GLN A 284 -15.54 -1.59 -8.90
CA GLN A 284 -14.86 -1.89 -10.17
C GLN A 284 -13.36 -1.53 -10.07
N GLY A 285 -12.62 -1.65 -11.17
CA GLY A 285 -11.26 -1.14 -11.27
C GLY A 285 -10.28 -1.86 -10.35
N PHE A 286 -10.37 -3.19 -10.32
CA PHE A 286 -9.60 -4.02 -9.42
C PHE A 286 -8.18 -4.31 -9.91
N TYR A 287 -7.29 -4.53 -8.95
CA TYR A 287 -5.95 -5.06 -9.18
C TYR A 287 -5.71 -6.23 -8.23
N ILE A 288 -5.09 -7.30 -8.70
CA ILE A 288 -4.66 -8.43 -7.85
C ILE A 288 -3.34 -8.05 -7.19
N LEU A 289 -3.26 -8.19 -5.87
CA LEU A 289 -2.00 -8.08 -5.13
C LEU A 289 -1.43 -9.50 -4.96
N LEU A 290 -0.57 -9.91 -5.89
CA LEU A 290 -0.08 -11.27 -6.00
C LEU A 290 1.30 -11.41 -5.35
N SER A 291 1.47 -12.39 -4.48
CA SER A 291 2.77 -12.82 -3.98
C SER A 291 3.13 -14.18 -4.57
N VAL A 292 4.33 -14.33 -5.12
CA VAL A 292 4.80 -15.61 -5.70
C VAL A 292 6.07 -16.06 -5.01
N GLU A 293 6.07 -17.29 -4.50
CA GLU A 293 7.25 -17.89 -3.89
C GLU A 293 8.40 -17.96 -4.90
N SER A 294 9.53 -17.36 -4.56
CA SER A 294 10.63 -17.03 -5.47
C SER A 294 11.97 -17.01 -4.72
N LYS A 295 13.07 -17.15 -5.46
CA LYS A 295 14.47 -17.12 -4.97
C LYS A 295 14.85 -18.30 -4.07
N LYS A 296 14.20 -18.45 -2.92
CA LYS A 296 14.37 -19.58 -1.98
C LYS A 296 13.00 -19.96 -1.38
N PRO A 297 12.87 -21.16 -0.78
CA PRO A 297 11.62 -21.53 -0.12
C PRO A 297 11.15 -20.46 0.88
N ARG A 298 9.84 -20.24 0.95
CA ARG A 298 9.18 -19.26 1.85
C ARG A 298 9.69 -17.82 1.71
N THR A 299 10.11 -17.46 0.51
CA THR A 299 10.44 -16.09 0.14
C THR A 299 9.55 -15.67 -1.01
N TYR A 300 8.90 -14.51 -0.93
CA TYR A 300 7.87 -14.10 -1.89
C TYR A 300 8.17 -12.73 -2.48
N VAL A 301 8.09 -12.67 -3.81
CA VAL A 301 8.14 -11.43 -4.58
C VAL A 301 6.71 -11.05 -4.92
N ASN A 302 6.40 -9.75 -4.86
CA ASN A 302 5.05 -9.22 -4.99
C ASN A 302 4.86 -8.54 -6.35
N TYR A 303 3.65 -8.63 -6.88
CA TYR A 303 3.25 -8.16 -8.20
C TYR A 303 1.84 -7.57 -8.13
N ALA A 304 1.57 -6.54 -8.92
CA ALA A 304 0.23 -6.01 -9.12
C ALA A 304 -0.25 -6.43 -10.51
N LEU A 305 -1.36 -7.17 -10.60
CA LEU A 305 -1.96 -7.54 -11.88
C LEU A 305 -3.20 -6.71 -12.15
N ASP A 306 -3.25 -6.08 -13.32
CA ASP A 306 -4.39 -5.30 -13.78
C ASP A 306 -5.53 -6.21 -14.24
N ILE A 307 -6.65 -6.16 -13.51
CA ILE A 307 -7.94 -6.77 -13.86
C ILE A 307 -9.05 -5.72 -13.87
N SER A 308 -8.70 -4.46 -14.13
CA SER A 308 -9.62 -3.31 -14.02
C SER A 308 -10.76 -3.35 -15.05
N ASP A 309 -10.62 -4.16 -16.10
CA ASP A 309 -11.61 -4.40 -17.15
C ASP A 309 -12.64 -5.50 -16.81
N LYS A 310 -12.55 -6.11 -15.63
CA LYS A 310 -13.39 -7.24 -15.18
C LYS A 310 -14.51 -6.86 -14.22
#